data_AF-A0A937CEF2-F1
#
_entry.id   AF-A0A937CEF2-F1
#
_cell.length_a   1.000
_cell.length_b   1.000
_cell.length_c   1.000
_cell.angle_alpha   90.00
_cell.angle_beta   90.00
_cell.angle_gamma   90.00
#
_symmetry.space_group_name_H-M   'P 1'
#
loop_
_entity.id
_entity.type
_entity.pdbx_description
1 polymer ?
#
loop_
_entity_poly.entity_id
_entity_poly.type
_entity_poly.pdbx_seq_one_letter_code
_entity_poly.pdbx_strand_id
1 'polypeptide(L)'
;MKHCEPETVLGAFMAAASLGLEPNTPLQQAFLIPRKRNFKDKETNTWKTKMECTFQIGNRGFLYLSYQSPSIFAITTNVIYRGESFKYDSGQAFLTHEPSLERETDDADFDNIIASYCVVMFTENPNVKNSDCRRAVT
;
A
#
# COMPACT_ATOMS: atom_id res chain seq x y z
N MET A 1 5.68 -19.67 -15.64
CA MET A 1 4.92 -20.41 -14.61
C MET A 1 4.63 -21.84 -15.05
N LYS A 2 5.63 -22.74 -15.10
CA LYS A 2 5.44 -24.11 -15.64
C LYS A 2 5.31 -25.23 -14.58
N HIS A 3 5.20 -24.90 -13.29
CA HIS A 3 5.23 -25.89 -12.21
C HIS A 3 4.21 -25.68 -11.09
N CYS A 4 3.28 -24.72 -11.21
CA CYS A 4 2.23 -24.54 -10.21
C CYS A 4 0.99 -25.35 -10.59
N GLU A 5 0.24 -25.79 -9.59
CA GLU A 5 -1.03 -26.45 -9.88
C GLU A 5 -2.03 -25.49 -10.54
N PRO A 6 -2.72 -25.94 -11.61
CA PRO A 6 -3.58 -25.08 -12.42
C PRO A 6 -4.75 -24.49 -11.61
N GLU A 7 -5.28 -25.24 -10.64
CA GLU A 7 -6.35 -24.78 -9.75
C GLU A 7 -5.93 -23.55 -8.93
N THR A 8 -4.71 -23.56 -8.39
CA THR A 8 -4.18 -22.44 -7.59
C THR A 8 -3.89 -21.21 -8.45
N VAL A 9 -3.46 -21.43 -9.70
CA VAL A 9 -3.25 -20.34 -10.66
C VAL A 9 -4.58 -19.67 -10.99
N LEU A 10 -5.62 -20.46 -11.30
CA LEU A 10 -6.95 -19.93 -11.58
C LEU A 10 -7.53 -19.18 -10.38
N GLY A 11 -7.43 -19.74 -9.16
CA GLY A 11 -7.88 -19.08 -7.95
C GLY A 11 -7.18 -17.73 -7.70
N ALA A 12 -5.87 -17.67 -7.94
CA ALA A 12 -5.11 -16.43 -7.82
C ALA A 12 -5.51 -15.38 -8.88
N PHE A 13 -5.83 -15.81 -10.11
CA PHE A 13 -6.37 -14.93 -11.15
C PHE A 13 -7.78 -14.44 -10.84
N MET A 14 -8.65 -15.30 -10.30
CA MET A 14 -10.00 -14.89 -9.88
C MET A 14 -9.94 -13.85 -8.76
N ALA A 15 -9.02 -14.00 -7.80
CA ALA A 15 -8.78 -13.00 -6.76
C ALA A 15 -8.34 -11.65 -7.37
N ALA A 16 -7.40 -11.67 -8.32
CA ALA A 16 -6.95 -10.47 -9.03
C ALA A 16 -8.10 -9.77 -9.76
N ALA A 17 -8.90 -10.53 -10.51
CA ALA A 17 -10.05 -10.04 -11.25
C ALA A 17 -11.14 -9.45 -10.33
N SER A 18 -11.38 -10.07 -9.17
CA SER A 18 -12.36 -9.58 -8.19
C SER A 18 -12.02 -8.20 -7.62
N LEU A 19 -10.71 -7.87 -7.55
CA LEU A 19 -10.20 -6.59 -7.10
C LEU A 19 -9.97 -5.59 -8.24
N GLY A 20 -10.20 -6.00 -9.50
CA GLY A 20 -9.90 -5.18 -10.68
C GLY A 20 -8.42 -4.87 -10.85
N LEU A 21 -7.52 -5.67 -10.25
CA LEU A 21 -6.07 -5.47 -10.33
C LEU A 21 -5.48 -6.37 -11.40
N GLU A 22 -4.71 -5.80 -12.32
CA GLU A 22 -4.04 -6.56 -13.35
C GLU A 22 -2.73 -7.18 -12.80
N PRO A 23 -2.60 -8.51 -12.74
CA PRO A 23 -1.41 -9.15 -12.21
C PRO A 23 -0.24 -9.06 -13.18
N ASN A 24 0.97 -8.81 -12.65
CA ASN A 24 2.25 -8.79 -13.38
C ASN A 24 2.33 -7.75 -14.51
N THR A 25 1.66 -6.61 -14.37
CA THR A 25 1.75 -5.48 -15.30
C THR A 25 2.93 -4.56 -15.00
N PRO A 26 3.36 -3.69 -15.94
CA PRO A 26 4.38 -2.68 -15.69
C PRO A 26 4.02 -1.72 -14.54
N LEU A 27 2.71 -1.57 -14.24
CA LEU A 27 2.23 -0.75 -13.15
C LEU A 27 2.58 -1.32 -11.77
N GLN A 28 2.95 -2.61 -11.67
CA GLN A 28 3.34 -3.27 -10.42
C GLN A 28 2.25 -3.22 -9.33
N GLN A 29 0.99 -3.32 -9.73
CA GLN A 29 -0.16 -3.25 -8.81
C GLN A 29 -0.38 -4.56 -8.05
N ALA A 30 -0.23 -5.71 -8.71
CA ALA A 30 -0.35 -7.01 -8.08
C ALA A 30 0.56 -8.05 -8.74
N PHE A 31 0.89 -9.09 -7.99
CA PHE A 31 1.86 -10.11 -8.36
C PHE A 31 1.31 -11.50 -8.13
N LEU A 32 1.62 -12.39 -9.07
CA LEU A 32 1.36 -13.82 -8.93
C LEU A 32 2.66 -14.51 -8.59
N ILE A 33 2.80 -14.92 -7.33
CA ILE A 33 4.05 -15.44 -6.79
C ILE A 33 3.90 -16.95 -6.54
N PRO A 34 4.72 -17.79 -7.21
CA PRO A 34 4.75 -19.22 -6.95
C PRO A 34 5.42 -19.49 -5.59
N ARG A 35 4.73 -20.21 -4.70
CA ARG A 35 5.26 -20.63 -3.40
C ARG A 35 5.30 -22.15 -3.27
N LYS A 36 6.31 -22.65 -2.56
CA LYS A 36 6.38 -24.05 -2.13
C LYS A 36 5.57 -24.20 -0.85
N ARG A 37 4.52 -25.01 -0.90
CA ARG A 37 3.74 -25.40 0.28
C ARG A 37 4.04 -26.85 0.63
N ASN A 38 4.49 -27.06 1.86
CA ASN A 38 4.62 -28.41 2.42
C ASN A 38 3.30 -28.76 3.10
N PHE A 39 2.73 -29.90 2.74
CA PHE A 39 1.51 -30.41 3.37
C PHE A 39 1.74 -31.84 3.84
N LYS A 40 1.13 -32.17 4.98
CA LYS A 40 1.13 -33.54 5.49
C LYS A 40 -0.04 -34.28 4.85
N ASP A 41 0.28 -35.31 4.08
CA ASP A 41 -0.72 -36.16 3.47
C ASP A 41 -1.43 -36.98 4.55
N LYS A 42 -2.76 -36.91 4.59
CA LYS A 42 -3.56 -37.54 5.65
C LYS A 42 -3.58 -39.06 5.55
N GLU A 43 -3.42 -39.59 4.34
CA GLU A 43 -3.44 -41.04 4.09
C GLU A 43 -2.08 -41.68 4.34
N THR A 44 -1.00 -41.04 3.90
CA THR A 44 0.36 -41.61 3.99
C THR A 44 1.19 -41.07 5.15
N ASN A 45 0.62 -40.15 5.96
CA ASN A 45 1.27 -39.44 7.07
C ASN A 45 2.64 -38.81 6.72
N THR A 46 2.93 -38.63 5.43
CA THR A 46 4.22 -38.19 4.90
C THR A 46 4.15 -36.73 4.47
N TRP A 47 5.24 -35.99 4.63
CA TRP A 47 5.37 -34.62 4.14
C TRP A 47 5.59 -34.60 2.63
N LYS A 48 4.72 -33.91 1.89
CA LYS A 48 4.84 -33.68 0.46
C LYS A 48 4.95 -32.18 0.19
N THR A 49 5.70 -31.81 -0.86
CA THR A 49 5.87 -30.42 -1.29
C THR A 49 5.11 -30.21 -2.59
N LYS A 50 4.33 -29.13 -2.64
CA LYS A 50 3.52 -28.74 -3.78
C LYS A 50 3.75 -27.27 -4.10
N MET A 51 3.72 -26.94 -5.38
CA MET A 51 3.89 -25.58 -5.87
C MET A 51 2.52 -24.95 -6.07
N GLU A 52 2.23 -23.90 -5.32
CA GLU A 52 0.95 -23.19 -5.36
C GLU A 52 1.19 -21.75 -5.82
N CYS A 53 0.31 -21.24 -6.68
CA CYS A 53 0.32 -19.84 -7.06
C CYS A 53 -0.42 -19.02 -6.00
N THR A 54 0.22 -17.96 -5.49
CA THR A 54 -0.39 -17.04 -4.53
C THR A 54 -0.49 -15.64 -5.12
N PHE A 55 -1.67 -15.04 -5.00
CA PHE A 55 -1.90 -13.64 -5.35
C PHE A 55 -1.44 -12.72 -4.21
N GLN A 56 -0.67 -11.70 -4.54
CA GLN A 56 -0.22 -10.67 -3.60
C GLN A 56 -0.42 -9.29 -4.20
N ILE A 57 -1.01 -8.39 -3.41
CA ILE A 57 -1.22 -7.00 -3.79
C ILE A 57 0.07 -6.22 -3.49
N GLY A 58 0.52 -5.42 -4.45
CA GLY A 58 1.66 -4.51 -4.27
C GLY A 58 1.22 -3.16 -3.69
N ASN A 59 2.19 -2.34 -3.25
CA ASN A 59 1.91 -1.02 -2.66
C ASN A 59 1.07 -0.11 -3.58
N ARG A 60 1.35 -0.14 -4.88
CA ARG A 60 0.56 0.60 -5.88
C ARG A 60 -0.86 0.06 -6.04
N GLY A 61 -1.05 -1.24 -5.85
CA GLY A 61 -2.38 -1.86 -5.82
C GLY A 61 -3.17 -1.41 -4.60
N PHE A 62 -2.56 -1.38 -3.42
CA PHE A 62 -3.20 -0.85 -2.21
C PHE A 62 -3.59 0.62 -2.36
N LEU A 63 -2.71 1.45 -2.95
CA LEU A 63 -3.01 2.85 -3.21
C LEU A 63 -4.19 2.99 -4.19
N TYR A 64 -4.19 2.23 -5.27
CA TYR A 64 -5.29 2.21 -6.24
C TYR A 64 -6.63 1.80 -5.60
N LEU A 65 -6.62 0.73 -4.79
CA LEU A 65 -7.81 0.29 -4.05
C LEU A 65 -8.28 1.34 -3.03
N SER A 66 -7.35 2.05 -2.39
CA SER A 66 -7.70 3.12 -1.45
C SER A 66 -8.44 4.26 -2.16
N TYR A 67 -7.98 4.66 -3.35
CA TYR A 67 -8.65 5.68 -4.16
C TYR A 67 -10.00 5.25 -4.74
N GLN A 68 -10.29 3.95 -4.83
CA GLN A 68 -11.64 3.48 -5.18
C GLN A 68 -12.66 3.70 -4.06
N SER A 69 -12.21 3.92 -2.81
CA SER A 69 -13.10 4.21 -1.71
C SER A 69 -13.60 5.66 -1.77
N PRO A 70 -14.93 5.92 -1.83
CA PRO A 70 -15.46 7.27 -1.86
C PRO A 70 -15.23 8.06 -0.56
N SER A 71 -14.87 7.35 0.52
CA SER A 71 -14.57 7.95 1.81
C SER A 71 -13.20 8.63 1.83
N ILE A 72 -12.26 8.22 0.97
CA ILE A 72 -10.89 8.76 0.95
C ILE A 72 -10.83 9.92 -0.05
N PHE A 73 -10.45 11.10 0.44
CA PHE A 73 -10.27 12.29 -0.38
C PHE A 73 -8.82 12.42 -0.87
N ALA A 74 -7.85 12.26 0.04
CA ALA A 74 -6.44 12.39 -0.30
C ALA A 74 -5.56 11.54 0.61
N ILE A 75 -4.47 11.02 0.06
CA ILE A 75 -3.42 10.31 0.79
C ILE A 75 -2.11 11.05 0.52
N THR A 76 -1.49 11.58 1.57
CA THR A 76 -0.21 12.29 1.48
C THR A 76 0.80 11.58 2.36
N THR A 77 1.97 11.26 1.81
CA THR A 77 3.07 10.63 2.55
C THR A 77 4.28 11.55 2.48
N ASN A 78 4.89 11.80 3.63
CA ASN A 78 6.10 12.60 3.74
C ASN A 78 7.14 11.87 4.60
N VAL A 79 8.39 12.25 4.40
CA VAL A 79 9.54 11.74 5.13
C VAL A 79 10.12 12.87 5.98
N ILE A 80 10.50 12.55 7.20
CA ILE A 80 11.12 13.47 8.16
C ILE A 80 12.61 13.18 8.18
N TYR A 81 13.40 14.21 7.87
CA TYR A 81 14.85 14.15 7.89
C TYR A 81 15.42 14.73 9.18
N ARG A 82 16.68 14.40 9.45
CA ARG A 82 17.43 14.95 10.57
C ARG A 82 17.54 16.47 10.45
N GLY A 83 17.06 17.20 11.47
CA GLY A 83 17.07 18.66 11.51
C GLY A 83 15.73 19.31 11.17
N GLU A 84 14.75 18.57 10.65
CA GLU A 84 13.41 19.10 10.38
C GLU A 84 12.54 19.14 11.66
N SER A 85 11.66 20.14 11.74
CA SER A 85 10.72 20.30 12.86
C SER A 85 9.47 19.44 12.61
N PHE A 86 9.14 18.60 13.58
CA PHE A 86 7.93 17.75 13.53
C PHE A 86 7.24 17.75 14.89
N LYS A 87 5.95 18.09 14.90
CA LYS A 87 5.10 18.08 16.09
C LYS A 87 3.85 17.26 15.81
N TYR A 88 3.60 16.28 16.66
CA TYR A 88 2.39 15.48 16.66
C TYR A 88 1.69 15.63 18.01
N ASP A 89 0.45 16.14 17.98
CA ASP A 89 -0.43 16.20 19.15
C ASP A 89 -1.49 15.11 19.02
N SER A 90 -1.34 14.04 19.83
CA SER A 90 -2.29 12.92 19.86
C SER A 90 -3.65 13.31 20.43
N GLY A 91 -3.75 14.39 21.21
CA GLY A 91 -4.99 14.86 21.83
C GLY A 91 -5.83 15.73 20.90
N GLN A 92 -5.19 16.55 20.07
CA GLN A 92 -5.88 17.42 19.09
C GLN A 92 -5.90 16.85 17.67
N ALA A 93 -5.26 15.70 17.44
CA ALA A 93 -5.09 15.07 16.12
C ALA A 93 -4.48 16.02 15.07
N PHE A 94 -3.61 16.94 15.52
CA PHE A 94 -2.92 17.87 14.64
C PHE A 94 -1.48 17.40 14.41
N LEU A 95 -1.04 17.54 13.16
CA LEU A 95 0.29 17.18 12.70
C LEU A 95 0.90 18.39 11.99
N THR A 96 2.05 18.85 12.47
CA THR A 96 2.81 19.92 11.80
C THR A 96 4.18 19.40 11.43
N HIS A 97 4.51 19.53 10.15
CA HIS A 97 5.84 19.25 9.62
C HIS A 97 6.26 20.46 8.79
N GLU A 98 7.40 21.03 9.13
CA GLU A 98 8.00 22.15 8.40
C GLU A 98 9.20 21.61 7.61
N PRO A 99 9.01 21.22 6.34
CA PRO A 99 10.11 20.72 5.53
C PRO A 99 11.10 21.84 5.24
N SER A 100 12.40 21.53 5.31
CA SER A 100 13.44 22.49 4.95
C SER A 100 13.42 22.75 3.44
N LEU A 101 13.41 24.03 3.03
CA LEU A 101 13.42 24.44 1.61
C LEU A 101 14.79 24.25 0.96
N GLU A 102 15.87 24.36 1.75
CA GLU A 102 17.27 24.20 1.32
C GLU A 102 17.70 22.73 1.21
N ARG A 103 16.76 21.82 0.92
CA ARG A 103 17.06 20.40 0.76
C ARG A 103 18.05 20.23 -0.39
N GLU A 104 19.32 20.00 -0.08
CA GLU A 104 20.30 19.62 -1.09
C GLU A 104 20.00 18.17 -1.49
N THR A 105 20.17 17.85 -2.78
CA THR A 105 19.91 16.50 -3.31
C THR A 105 20.75 15.42 -2.63
N ASP A 106 21.85 15.79 -1.98
CA ASP A 106 22.75 14.89 -1.24
C ASP A 106 22.25 14.61 0.19
N ASP A 107 21.34 15.42 0.75
CA ASP A 107 20.74 15.18 2.07
C ASP A 107 19.66 14.08 2.05
N ALA A 108 19.26 13.64 0.85
CA ALA A 108 18.28 12.59 0.62
C ALA A 108 18.85 11.17 0.83
N ASP A 109 20.04 11.04 1.41
CA ASP A 109 20.59 9.76 1.84
C ASP A 109 19.70 9.09 2.89
N PHE A 110 19.55 7.77 2.77
CA PHE A 110 18.73 6.96 3.67
C PHE A 110 19.16 7.07 5.15
N ASP A 111 20.41 7.44 5.41
CA ASP A 111 20.98 7.60 6.75
C ASP A 111 20.45 8.85 7.48
N ASN A 112 19.94 9.84 6.75
CA ASN A 112 19.38 11.08 7.30
C ASN A 112 17.88 10.99 7.60
N ILE A 113 17.22 9.91 7.18
CA ILE A 113 15.80 9.67 7.40
C ILE A 113 15.59 9.23 8.86
N ILE A 114 14.77 9.98 9.60
CA ILE A 114 14.40 9.63 10.98
C ILE A 114 13.09 8.85 11.01
N ALA A 115 12.09 9.30 10.27
CA ALA A 115 10.77 8.71 10.26
C ALA A 115 10.02 9.04 8.96
N SER A 116 8.96 8.30 8.68
CA SER A 116 7.99 8.65 7.64
C SER A 116 6.59 8.63 8.23
N TYR A 117 5.70 9.45 7.68
CA TYR A 117 4.32 9.50 8.11
C TYR A 117 3.39 9.62 6.90
N CYS A 118 2.15 9.15 7.09
CA CYS A 118 1.10 9.20 6.10
C CYS A 118 -0.14 9.85 6.72
N VAL A 119 -0.69 10.85 6.05
CA VAL A 119 -1.96 11.50 6.41
C VAL A 119 -3.00 11.10 5.38
N VAL A 120 -4.10 10.53 5.86
CA VAL A 120 -5.26 10.19 5.04
C VAL A 120 -6.36 11.18 5.38
N MET A 121 -6.79 11.95 4.38
CA MET A 121 -7.93 12.85 4.48
C MET A 121 -9.18 12.13 3.98
N PHE A 122 -10.22 12.13 4.81
CA PHE A 122 -11.52 11.57 4.44
C PHE A 122 -12.46 12.68 3.94
N THR A 123 -13.36 12.34 3.02
CA THR A 123 -14.36 13.25 2.44
C THR A 123 -15.31 13.80 3.51
N GLU A 124 -15.67 12.97 4.50
CA GLU A 124 -16.53 13.34 5.63
C GLU A 124 -15.70 13.69 6.87
N ASN A 125 -14.75 14.62 6.77
CA ASN A 125 -13.93 14.99 7.92
C ASN A 125 -14.70 15.93 8.87
N PRO A 126 -15.06 15.51 10.11
CA PRO A 126 -15.72 16.39 11.07
C PRO A 126 -14.84 17.56 11.55
N ASN A 127 -13.52 17.50 11.31
CA ASN A 127 -12.57 18.56 11.67
C ASN A 127 -12.31 19.56 10.54
N VAL A 128 -12.83 19.32 9.33
CA VAL A 128 -12.79 20.30 8.24
C VAL A 128 -14.15 21.01 8.25
N LYS A 129 -14.18 22.25 8.75
CA LYS A 129 -15.37 23.09 8.60
C LYS A 129 -15.70 23.20 7.12
N ASN A 130 -16.95 22.91 6.79
CA ASN A 130 -17.51 22.73 5.46
C ASN A 130 -17.60 24.04 4.63
N SER A 131 -16.60 24.92 4.74
CA SER A 131 -16.50 26.19 4.01
C SER A 131 -15.50 26.19 2.85
N ASP A 132 -14.52 25.26 2.83
CA ASP A 132 -13.43 25.31 1.84
C ASP A 132 -13.45 24.18 0.78
N CYS A 133 -14.38 23.22 0.85
CA CYS A 133 -14.47 22.13 -0.15
C CYS A 133 -15.29 22.46 -1.42
N ARG A 134 -15.76 23.71 -1.61
CA ARG A 134 -16.56 24.10 -2.80
C ARG A 134 -15.79 24.83 -3.91
N ARG A 135 -14.46 24.76 -3.94
CA ARG A 135 -13.67 25.29 -5.06
C ARG A 135 -12.71 24.26 -5.61
N ALA A 136 -13.25 23.36 -6.44
CA ALA A 136 -12.60 22.90 -7.68
C ALA A 136 -13.54 21.89 -8.36
N VAL A 137 -14.59 22.42 -8.99
CA VAL A 137 -15.20 21.77 -10.16
C VAL A 137 -14.97 22.73 -11.31
N THR A 138 -14.10 22.34 -12.25
CA THR A 138 -14.23 22.52 -13.71
C THR A 138 -13.19 21.61 -14.34
#